data_AF-A0A316EKC1-F1
#
_entry.id   AF-A0A316EKC1-F1
#
_cell.length_a   1.000
_cell.length_b   1.000
_cell.length_c   1.000
_cell.angle_alpha   90.00
_cell.angle_beta   90.00
_cell.angle_gamma   90.00
#
_symmetry.space_group_name_H-M   'P 1'
#
loop_
_entity.id
_entity.type
_entity.pdbx_description
1 polymer ?
#
loop_
_entity_poly.entity_id
_entity_poly.type
_entity_poly.pdbx_seq_one_letter_code
_entity_poly.pdbx_strand_id
1 'polypeptide(L)'
;MPKPRRPRKPPGAGPEQAKRDHYLRLMAQGMNNSAACRKVGINRRTGTRWRYGRTITSADGESRIYAPIAAPKRAVSTRYLSESERITIADEHRAGSSSRTIAALLDRAPSTISREINRNSDPETGDYHPFAAHQRAAARRPRPKPAKLRTSAELRELVQELLDQRWSPEQICRTLPSQYPDRPELRLTPETIYQALYRPDRGGLTRSRLPLLRTGRTYRKRRRSREQRTPRFTDRSQSIHDRPGTAEDRALPGHWEGDLIMGAHNRTAIGTLVERTTRYVLLVHLPQGRNAAHFRDRLITTFSALPAGLRQSLAWDQGVEMGRHAEFTAATSTPVYFCDPASPWQRGSNENTNGLLRQYFPKSSDLSMHTAEDLTAVATELNNRPRKILDWDTPAQRFTRLLAEAA
;
A
#
# COMPACT_ATOMS: atom_id res chain seq x y z
N MET A 1 9.58 63.69 -43.26
CA MET A 1 10.23 62.43 -43.69
C MET A 1 10.04 61.37 -42.60
N PRO A 2 9.10 60.42 -42.75
CA PRO A 2 8.92 59.33 -41.77
C PRO A 2 10.04 58.29 -41.90
N LYS A 3 10.58 57.82 -40.76
CA LYS A 3 11.68 56.85 -40.67
C LYS A 3 11.30 55.51 -41.36
N PRO A 4 12.23 54.85 -42.08
CA PRO A 4 11.93 53.58 -42.74
C PRO A 4 11.68 52.48 -41.70
N ARG A 5 10.59 51.72 -41.89
CA ARG A 5 10.26 50.55 -41.07
C ARG A 5 11.33 49.47 -41.28
N ARG A 6 11.92 48.96 -40.19
CA ARG A 6 12.85 47.83 -40.22
C ARG A 6 12.15 46.59 -40.82
N PRO A 7 12.84 45.78 -41.64
CA PRO A 7 12.24 44.57 -42.20
C PRO A 7 11.87 43.58 -41.08
N ARG A 8 10.67 43.02 -41.16
CA ARG A 8 10.21 41.95 -40.26
C ARG A 8 11.11 40.72 -40.48
N LYS A 9 11.71 40.20 -39.40
CA LYS A 9 12.44 38.92 -39.44
C LYS A 9 11.50 37.81 -39.93
N PRO A 10 12.00 36.85 -40.74
CA PRO A 10 11.19 35.74 -41.23
C PRO A 10 10.64 34.92 -40.05
N PRO A 11 9.51 34.21 -40.24
CA PRO A 11 9.02 33.26 -39.25
C PRO A 11 10.13 32.23 -38.96
N GLY A 12 10.41 31.98 -37.69
CA GLY A 12 11.43 31.02 -37.27
C GLY A 12 11.18 29.63 -37.85
N ALA A 13 12.24 28.83 -37.96
CA ALA A 13 12.23 27.48 -38.53
C ALA A 13 11.10 26.57 -37.99
N GLY A 14 10.60 25.70 -38.87
CA GLY A 14 9.56 24.70 -38.63
C GLY A 14 9.90 23.63 -37.57
N PRO A 15 9.03 22.62 -37.39
CA PRO A 15 8.71 22.02 -36.09
C PRO A 15 9.84 21.17 -35.49
N GLU A 16 10.26 21.52 -34.27
CA GLU A 16 11.24 20.78 -33.46
C GLU A 16 10.69 19.44 -32.89
N GLN A 17 9.91 18.67 -33.64
CA GLN A 17 9.23 17.45 -33.15
C GLN A 17 10.24 16.42 -32.59
N ALA A 18 11.32 16.14 -33.33
CA ALA A 18 12.35 15.19 -32.91
C ALA A 18 13.06 15.59 -31.61
N LYS A 19 13.32 16.89 -31.41
CA LYS A 19 13.93 17.41 -30.17
C LYS A 19 12.95 17.32 -29.00
N ARG A 20 11.66 17.56 -29.24
CA ARG A 20 10.59 17.41 -28.25
C ARG A 20 10.46 15.97 -27.78
N ASP A 21 10.43 15.01 -28.71
CA ASP A 21 10.33 13.59 -28.39
C ASP A 21 11.57 13.06 -27.67
N HIS A 22 12.76 13.54 -28.03
CA HIS A 22 14.00 13.23 -27.33
C HIS A 22 13.99 13.80 -25.90
N TYR A 23 13.55 15.04 -25.72
CA TYR A 23 13.42 15.66 -24.40
C TYR A 23 12.43 14.90 -23.50
N LEU A 24 11.27 14.51 -24.02
CA LEU A 24 10.28 13.72 -23.27
C LEU A 24 10.83 12.36 -22.81
N ARG A 25 11.60 11.67 -23.67
CA ARG A 25 12.25 10.40 -23.32
C ARG A 25 13.23 10.54 -22.16
N LEU A 26 14.08 11.56 -22.19
CA LEU A 26 15.05 11.83 -21.13
C LEU A 26 14.36 12.16 -19.79
N MET A 27 13.30 12.96 -19.83
CA MET A 27 12.51 13.28 -18.64
C MET A 27 11.80 12.04 -18.06
N ALA A 28 11.31 11.13 -18.91
CA ALA A 28 10.67 9.87 -18.48
C ALA A 28 11.66 8.90 -17.80
N GLN A 29 12.94 8.98 -18.12
CA GLN A 29 14.04 8.23 -17.48
C GLN A 29 14.46 8.82 -16.12
N GLY A 30 13.79 9.88 -15.63
CA GLY A 30 14.09 10.52 -14.36
C GLY A 30 15.22 11.55 -14.43
N MET A 31 15.66 11.94 -15.62
CA MET A 31 16.70 12.95 -15.80
C MET A 31 16.19 14.35 -15.41
N ASN A 32 17.05 15.17 -14.80
CA ASN A 32 16.70 16.54 -14.46
C ASN A 32 16.59 17.43 -15.72
N ASN A 33 15.76 18.48 -15.65
CA ASN A 33 15.46 19.36 -16.79
C ASN A 33 16.71 20.00 -17.42
N SER A 34 17.67 20.45 -16.60
CA SER A 34 18.89 21.10 -17.07
C SER A 34 19.82 20.15 -17.82
N ALA A 35 19.90 18.88 -17.41
CA ALA A 35 20.65 17.85 -18.10
C ALA A 35 19.94 17.43 -19.40
N ALA A 36 18.61 17.30 -19.38
CA ALA A 36 17.82 17.00 -20.58
C ALA A 36 17.94 18.11 -21.64
N CYS A 37 17.89 19.39 -21.25
CA CYS A 37 18.07 20.52 -22.16
C CYS A 37 19.44 20.53 -22.82
N ARG A 38 20.51 20.24 -22.07
CA ARG A 38 21.88 20.14 -22.59
C ARG A 38 22.01 19.01 -23.62
N LYS A 39 21.44 17.84 -23.35
CA LYS A 39 21.47 16.69 -24.27
C LYS A 39 20.68 16.92 -25.56
N VAL A 40 19.57 17.65 -25.48
CA VAL A 40 18.69 17.92 -26.63
C VAL A 40 19.18 19.15 -27.44
N GLY A 41 20.13 19.93 -26.89
CA GLY A 41 20.64 21.14 -27.53
C GLY A 41 19.64 22.30 -27.51
N ILE A 42 18.86 22.43 -26.43
CA ILE A 42 17.86 23.50 -26.26
C ILE A 42 18.17 24.38 -25.04
N ASN A 43 17.72 25.63 -25.08
CA ASN A 43 17.81 26.52 -23.95
C ASN A 43 16.94 26.01 -22.77
N ARG A 44 17.43 26.13 -21.53
CA ARG A 44 16.68 25.78 -20.32
C ARG A 44 15.30 26.44 -20.25
N ARG A 45 15.16 27.68 -20.73
CA ARG A 45 13.86 28.39 -20.81
C ARG A 45 12.89 27.69 -21.77
N THR A 46 13.39 27.13 -22.88
CA THR A 46 12.60 26.34 -23.82
C THR A 46 12.13 25.04 -23.17
N GLY A 47 13.00 24.30 -22.48
CA GLY A 47 12.61 23.10 -21.73
C GLY A 47 11.60 23.37 -20.62
N THR A 48 11.72 24.49 -19.90
CA THR A 48 10.71 24.91 -18.90
C THR A 48 9.35 25.22 -19.55
N ARG A 49 9.33 25.89 -20.71
CA ARG A 49 8.09 26.13 -21.49
C ARG A 49 7.47 24.82 -21.96
N TRP A 50 8.28 23.87 -22.43
CA TRP A 50 7.81 22.55 -22.82
C TRP A 50 7.24 21.76 -21.65
N ARG A 51 7.78 21.94 -20.44
CA ARG A 51 7.32 21.21 -19.26
C ARG A 51 6.03 21.75 -18.65
N TYR A 52 5.87 23.08 -18.59
CA TYR A 52 4.81 23.71 -17.81
C TYR A 52 3.85 24.57 -18.65
N GLY A 53 4.16 24.79 -19.92
CA GLY A 53 3.48 25.79 -20.73
C GLY A 53 3.84 27.21 -20.32
N ARG A 54 3.36 28.20 -21.09
CA ARG A 54 3.49 29.63 -20.79
C ARG A 54 2.52 30.45 -21.63
N THR A 55 1.85 31.43 -21.04
CA THR A 55 1.17 32.50 -21.80
C THR A 55 2.07 33.72 -21.88
N ILE A 56 2.22 34.31 -23.07
CA ILE A 56 2.97 35.54 -23.29
C ILE A 56 2.02 36.55 -23.91
N THR A 57 1.72 37.63 -23.20
CA THR A 57 0.93 38.76 -23.71
C THR A 57 1.88 39.81 -24.29
N SER A 58 1.67 40.20 -25.54
CA SER A 58 2.40 41.29 -26.20
C SER A 58 1.94 42.64 -25.66
N ALA A 59 2.76 43.69 -25.85
CA ALA A 59 2.41 45.07 -25.50
C ALA A 59 1.13 45.55 -26.22
N ASP A 60 0.82 44.96 -27.37
CA ASP A 60 -0.38 45.23 -28.18
C ASP A 60 -1.64 44.45 -27.72
N GLY A 61 -1.57 43.71 -26.60
CA GLY A 61 -2.70 42.95 -26.04
C GLY A 61 -2.88 41.54 -26.59
N GLU A 62 -2.17 41.14 -27.66
CA GLU A 62 -2.24 39.77 -28.19
C GLU A 62 -1.58 38.75 -27.24
N SER A 63 -2.31 37.70 -26.88
CA SER A 63 -1.81 36.59 -26.04
C SER A 63 -1.38 35.39 -26.87
N ARG A 64 -0.11 34.99 -26.75
CA ARG A 64 0.45 33.75 -27.31
C ARG A 64 0.55 32.68 -26.23
N ILE A 65 -0.26 31.62 -26.38
CA ILE A 65 -0.28 30.48 -25.45
C ILE A 65 0.65 29.38 -25.96
N TYR A 66 1.67 29.06 -25.18
CA TYR A 66 2.51 27.88 -25.35
C TYR A 66 1.96 26.78 -24.43
N ALA A 67 1.24 25.81 -24.98
CA ALA A 67 0.80 24.65 -24.21
C ALA A 67 2.00 23.80 -23.76
N PRO A 68 1.98 23.20 -22.56
CA PRO A 68 2.99 22.21 -22.18
C PRO A 68 2.95 21.05 -23.16
N ILE A 69 4.12 20.49 -23.46
CA ILE A 69 4.24 19.25 -24.20
C ILE A 69 3.75 18.14 -23.28
N ALA A 70 2.49 17.75 -23.47
CA ALA A 70 1.94 16.59 -22.81
C ALA A 70 2.70 15.36 -23.31
N ALA A 71 3.15 14.50 -22.38
CA ALA A 71 3.50 13.14 -22.76
C ALA A 71 2.31 12.54 -23.51
N PRO A 72 2.53 11.73 -24.56
CA PRO A 72 1.44 11.07 -25.27
C PRO A 72 0.55 10.39 -24.23
N LYS A 73 -0.76 10.65 -24.31
CA LYS A 73 -1.74 10.02 -23.40
C LYS A 73 -1.49 8.52 -23.46
N ARG A 74 -1.19 7.92 -22.31
CA ARG A 74 -0.88 6.49 -22.25
C ARG A 74 -1.97 5.71 -22.97
N ALA A 75 -1.58 4.95 -23.99
CA ALA A 75 -2.47 4.03 -24.65
C ALA A 75 -3.11 3.13 -23.59
N VAL A 76 -4.44 3.13 -23.57
CA VAL A 76 -5.23 2.43 -22.56
C VAL A 76 -4.93 0.93 -22.55
N SER A 77 -4.85 0.34 -23.76
CA SER A 77 -4.57 -1.05 -24.05
C SER A 77 -4.49 -1.18 -25.57
N THR A 78 -3.72 -2.16 -26.07
CA THR A 78 -3.67 -2.52 -27.49
C THR A 78 -5.04 -2.91 -28.05
N ARG A 79 -6.02 -3.30 -27.22
CA ARG A 79 -7.40 -3.61 -27.63
C ARG A 79 -8.16 -2.40 -28.19
N TYR A 80 -7.85 -1.19 -27.74
CA TYR A 80 -8.58 0.02 -28.14
C TYR A 80 -7.73 0.85 -29.10
N LEU A 81 -8.37 1.42 -30.12
CA LEU A 81 -7.74 2.43 -30.96
C LEU A 81 -7.27 3.61 -30.08
N SER A 82 -6.05 4.05 -30.28
CA SER A 82 -5.45 5.24 -29.69
C SER A 82 -5.97 6.51 -30.37
N GLU A 83 -5.60 7.68 -29.83
CA GLU A 83 -5.90 8.97 -30.45
C GLU A 83 -5.13 9.13 -31.78
N SER A 84 -3.87 8.69 -31.83
CA SER A 84 -3.05 8.71 -33.04
C SER A 84 -3.58 7.79 -34.13
N GLU A 85 -3.98 6.56 -33.80
CA GLU A 85 -4.60 5.66 -34.78
C GLU A 85 -5.88 6.25 -35.36
N ARG A 86 -6.67 6.97 -34.56
CA ARG A 86 -7.87 7.66 -35.07
C ARG A 86 -7.53 8.80 -36.01
N ILE A 87 -6.44 9.55 -35.77
CA ILE A 87 -5.97 10.58 -36.69
C ILE A 87 -5.59 9.94 -38.03
N THR A 88 -4.82 8.85 -38.01
CA THR A 88 -4.48 8.12 -39.23
C THR A 88 -5.72 7.59 -39.96
N ILE A 89 -6.71 7.04 -39.24
CA ILE A 89 -7.99 6.64 -39.84
C ILE A 89 -8.65 7.84 -40.52
N ALA A 90 -8.65 9.02 -39.89
CA ALA A 90 -9.31 10.20 -40.45
C ALA A 90 -8.61 10.73 -41.71
N ASP A 91 -7.28 10.71 -41.75
CA ASP A 91 -6.51 11.20 -42.90
C ASP A 91 -6.62 10.23 -44.08
N GLU A 92 -6.50 8.92 -43.84
CA GLU A 92 -6.66 7.91 -44.88
C GLU A 92 -8.11 7.81 -45.39
N HIS A 93 -9.09 7.97 -44.50
CA HIS A 93 -10.49 8.00 -44.91
C HIS A 93 -10.78 9.21 -45.82
N ARG A 94 -10.20 10.39 -45.52
CA ARG A 94 -10.28 11.57 -46.39
C ARG A 94 -9.54 11.38 -47.72
N ALA A 95 -8.47 10.58 -47.74
CA ALA A 95 -7.76 10.21 -48.96
C ALA A 95 -8.50 9.15 -49.81
N GLY A 96 -9.66 8.65 -49.36
CA GLY A 96 -10.44 7.64 -50.08
C GLY A 96 -9.94 6.20 -49.91
N SER A 97 -9.01 5.94 -48.98
CA SER A 97 -8.48 4.61 -48.71
C SER A 97 -9.57 3.67 -48.18
N SER A 98 -9.57 2.42 -48.67
CA SER A 98 -10.54 1.41 -48.21
C SER A 98 -10.31 1.03 -46.73
N SER A 99 -11.37 0.61 -46.03
CA SER A 99 -11.23 0.11 -44.64
C SER A 99 -10.23 -1.04 -44.49
N ARG A 100 -9.99 -1.85 -45.55
CA ARG A 100 -8.97 -2.92 -45.54
C ARG A 100 -7.56 -2.35 -45.61
N THR A 101 -7.35 -1.31 -46.42
CA THR A 101 -6.07 -0.60 -46.55
C THR A 101 -5.67 0.05 -45.23
N ILE A 102 -6.61 0.79 -44.61
CA ILE A 102 -6.40 1.45 -43.32
C ILE A 102 -6.10 0.42 -42.22
N ALA A 103 -6.80 -0.71 -42.27
CA ALA A 103 -6.60 -1.81 -41.33
C ALA A 103 -5.22 -2.45 -41.45
N ALA A 104 -4.74 -2.68 -42.68
CA ALA A 104 -3.38 -3.17 -42.92
C ALA A 104 -2.31 -2.18 -42.44
N LEU A 105 -2.50 -0.87 -42.67
CA LEU A 105 -1.59 0.19 -42.23
C LEU A 105 -1.45 0.24 -40.70
N LEU A 106 -2.55 0.03 -39.98
CA LEU A 106 -2.59 0.12 -38.51
C LEU A 106 -2.42 -1.22 -37.80
N ASP A 107 -2.21 -2.31 -38.53
CA ASP A 107 -2.20 -3.69 -38.02
C ASP A 107 -3.48 -4.02 -37.20
N ARG A 108 -4.63 -3.72 -37.78
CA ARG A 108 -5.97 -3.91 -37.18
C ARG A 108 -6.85 -4.80 -38.05
N ALA A 109 -7.91 -5.35 -37.46
CA ALA A 109 -8.96 -6.01 -38.22
C ALA A 109 -9.76 -4.98 -39.04
N PRO A 110 -10.10 -5.24 -40.33
CA PRO A 110 -10.94 -4.36 -41.14
C PRO A 110 -12.29 -4.03 -40.50
N SER A 111 -12.87 -5.00 -39.77
CA SER A 111 -14.12 -4.80 -39.04
C SER A 111 -13.99 -3.84 -37.84
N THR A 112 -12.79 -3.61 -37.31
CA THR A 112 -12.55 -2.59 -36.28
C THR A 112 -12.61 -1.20 -36.88
N ILE A 113 -11.95 -1.00 -38.02
CA ILE A 113 -11.92 0.29 -38.72
C ILE A 113 -13.31 0.67 -39.22
N SER A 114 -14.00 -0.25 -39.91
CA SER A 114 -15.37 -0.02 -40.39
C SER A 114 -16.33 0.32 -39.25
N ARG A 115 -16.31 -0.42 -38.12
CA ARG A 115 -17.14 -0.11 -36.96
C ARG A 115 -16.75 1.20 -36.28
N GLU A 116 -15.48 1.59 -36.29
CA GLU A 116 -15.04 2.86 -35.71
C GLU A 116 -15.57 4.04 -36.52
N ILE A 117 -15.45 3.99 -37.86
CA ILE A 117 -15.93 5.03 -38.76
C ILE A 117 -17.45 5.12 -38.65
N ASN A 118 -18.18 4.03 -38.88
CA ASN A 118 -19.65 4.03 -38.85
C ASN A 118 -20.23 4.52 -37.51
N ARG A 119 -19.56 4.23 -36.41
CA ARG A 119 -20.04 4.58 -35.06
C ARG A 119 -19.67 6.02 -34.66
N ASN A 120 -18.69 6.63 -35.32
CA ASN A 120 -18.16 7.93 -34.94
C ASN A 120 -18.14 8.97 -36.06
N SER A 121 -18.60 8.68 -37.26
CA SER A 121 -18.88 9.72 -38.24
C SER A 121 -20.02 10.62 -37.76
N ASP A 122 -20.00 11.86 -38.22
CA ASP A 122 -21.12 12.78 -38.06
C ASP A 122 -22.33 12.25 -38.88
N PRO A 123 -23.53 12.12 -38.28
CA PRO A 123 -24.71 11.65 -39.01
C PRO A 123 -25.18 12.60 -40.12
N GLU A 124 -24.92 13.90 -39.99
CA GLU A 124 -25.38 14.92 -40.94
C GLU A 124 -24.38 15.15 -42.06
N THR A 125 -23.09 15.26 -41.72
CA THR A 125 -22.04 15.53 -42.73
C THR A 125 -21.35 14.27 -43.25
N GLY A 126 -21.45 13.14 -42.54
CA GLY A 126 -20.70 11.92 -42.83
C GLY A 126 -19.22 12.00 -42.42
N ASP A 127 -18.75 13.14 -41.93
CA ASP A 127 -17.34 13.37 -41.65
C ASP A 127 -16.86 12.61 -40.42
N TYR A 128 -15.66 12.05 -40.53
CA TYR A 128 -15.01 11.38 -39.41
C TYR A 128 -14.01 12.31 -38.71
N HIS A 129 -14.41 12.83 -37.54
CA HIS A 129 -13.56 13.68 -36.71
C HIS A 129 -12.82 12.89 -35.62
N PRO A 130 -11.47 12.79 -35.69
CA PRO A 130 -10.71 11.87 -34.84
C PRO A 130 -10.74 12.21 -33.35
N PHE A 131 -10.71 13.51 -32.99
CA PHE A 131 -10.75 13.95 -31.60
C PHE A 131 -12.13 13.74 -30.97
N ALA A 132 -13.20 14.04 -31.71
CA ALA A 132 -14.57 13.79 -31.26
C ALA A 132 -14.85 12.28 -31.13
N ALA A 133 -14.36 11.46 -32.08
CA ALA A 133 -14.43 10.01 -32.00
C ALA A 133 -13.70 9.47 -30.76
N HIS A 134 -12.51 10.01 -30.45
CA HIS A 134 -11.76 9.64 -29.26
C HIS A 134 -12.52 9.96 -27.96
N GLN A 135 -13.11 11.16 -27.87
CA GLN A 135 -13.91 11.56 -26.71
C GLN A 135 -15.17 10.69 -26.55
N ARG A 136 -15.92 10.43 -27.63
CA ARG A 136 -17.09 9.54 -27.61
C ARG A 136 -16.72 8.10 -27.22
N ALA A 137 -15.60 7.58 -27.72
CA ALA A 137 -15.08 6.28 -27.32
C ALA A 137 -14.72 6.24 -25.82
N ALA A 138 -14.07 7.29 -25.31
CA ALA A 138 -13.74 7.41 -23.90
C ALA A 138 -15.00 7.51 -23.01
N ALA A 139 -16.01 8.27 -23.44
CA ALA A 139 -17.27 8.47 -22.72
C ALA A 139 -18.13 7.19 -22.64
N ARG A 140 -18.09 6.33 -23.66
CA ARG A 140 -18.82 5.03 -23.67
C ARG A 140 -18.09 3.90 -22.95
N ARG A 141 -16.82 4.10 -22.61
CA ARG A 141 -15.99 3.08 -21.98
C ARG A 141 -16.45 2.65 -20.58
N PRO A 142 -16.94 3.55 -19.70
CA PRO A 142 -17.46 3.16 -18.40
C PRO A 142 -18.65 2.22 -18.59
N ARG A 143 -18.58 1.03 -17.97
CA ARG A 143 -19.73 0.14 -17.79
C ARG A 143 -20.07 0.13 -16.30
N PRO A 144 -20.82 1.12 -15.81
CA PRO A 144 -21.12 1.20 -14.38
C PRO A 144 -21.98 0.01 -13.99
N LYS A 145 -21.48 -0.82 -13.07
CA LYS A 145 -22.29 -1.79 -12.35
C LYS A 145 -22.51 -1.25 -10.94
N PRO A 146 -23.70 -1.45 -10.33
CA PRO A 146 -23.89 -1.11 -8.94
C PRO A 146 -22.90 -1.91 -8.09
N ALA A 147 -22.25 -1.24 -7.13
CA ALA A 147 -21.29 -1.90 -6.26
C ALA A 147 -21.98 -2.87 -5.32
N LYS A 148 -21.40 -4.06 -5.10
CA LYS A 148 -22.01 -5.12 -4.28
C LYS A 148 -22.33 -4.69 -2.84
N LEU A 149 -21.44 -3.92 -2.21
CA LEU A 149 -21.65 -3.36 -0.86
C LEU A 149 -22.68 -2.23 -0.82
N ARG A 150 -23.05 -1.66 -1.98
CA ARG A 150 -24.13 -0.68 -2.07
C ARG A 150 -25.49 -1.38 -2.17
N THR A 151 -25.54 -2.54 -2.82
CA THR A 151 -26.79 -3.28 -3.05
C THR A 151 -27.20 -4.18 -1.88
N SER A 152 -26.25 -4.67 -1.08
CA SER A 152 -26.54 -5.50 0.09
C SER A 152 -26.20 -4.74 1.38
N ALA A 153 -27.24 -4.37 2.15
CA ALA A 153 -27.09 -3.68 3.43
C ALA A 153 -26.45 -4.59 4.49
N GLU A 154 -26.94 -5.83 4.59
CA GLU A 154 -26.39 -6.86 5.49
C GLU A 154 -24.88 -7.04 5.29
N LEU A 155 -24.44 -7.27 4.05
CA LEU A 155 -23.02 -7.48 3.76
C LEU A 155 -22.19 -6.23 4.04
N ARG A 156 -22.75 -5.04 3.84
CA ARG A 156 -22.09 -3.77 4.14
C ARG A 156 -21.89 -3.58 5.63
N GLU A 157 -22.91 -3.86 6.43
CA GLU A 157 -22.88 -3.76 7.89
C GLU A 157 -21.87 -4.76 8.48
N LEU A 158 -21.91 -6.00 8.03
CA LEU A 158 -20.94 -7.03 8.43
C LEU A 158 -19.49 -6.63 8.09
N VAL A 159 -19.25 -6.12 6.88
CA VAL A 159 -17.92 -5.65 6.48
C VAL A 159 -17.50 -4.42 7.30
N GLN A 160 -18.41 -3.50 7.60
CA GLN A 160 -18.13 -2.33 8.42
C GLN A 160 -17.75 -2.74 9.85
N GLU A 161 -18.51 -3.64 10.47
CA GLU A 161 -18.24 -4.15 11.82
C GLU A 161 -16.85 -4.78 11.92
N LEU A 162 -16.49 -5.66 10.98
CA LEU A 162 -15.16 -6.28 10.96
C LEU A 162 -14.05 -5.26 10.71
N LEU A 163 -14.28 -4.24 9.87
CA LEU A 163 -13.32 -3.15 9.67
C LEU A 163 -13.16 -2.27 10.92
N ASP A 164 -14.23 -2.05 11.69
CA ASP A 164 -14.20 -1.31 12.95
C ASP A 164 -13.43 -2.06 14.04
N GLN A 165 -13.46 -3.40 14.00
CA GLN A 165 -12.57 -4.30 14.75
C GLN A 165 -11.15 -4.38 14.12
N ARG A 166 -10.82 -3.49 13.18
CA ARG A 166 -9.52 -3.35 12.52
C ARG A 166 -9.09 -4.57 11.71
N TRP A 167 -10.02 -5.42 11.27
CA TRP A 167 -9.71 -6.53 10.35
C TRP A 167 -9.27 -5.96 9.00
N SER A 168 -8.31 -6.62 8.36
CA SER A 168 -7.88 -6.23 7.03
C SER A 168 -8.89 -6.71 5.98
N PRO A 169 -9.00 -6.03 4.82
CA PRO A 169 -9.82 -6.51 3.72
C PRO A 169 -9.53 -7.97 3.30
N GLU A 170 -8.27 -8.42 3.38
CA GLU A 170 -7.91 -9.80 3.08
C GLU A 170 -8.43 -10.77 4.16
N GLN A 171 -8.33 -10.39 5.44
CA GLN A 171 -8.87 -11.17 6.57
C GLN A 171 -10.39 -11.37 6.39
N ILE A 172 -11.13 -10.28 6.16
CA ILE A 172 -12.58 -10.32 5.96
C ILE A 172 -12.95 -11.26 4.81
N CYS A 173 -12.36 -11.08 3.64
CA CYS A 173 -12.70 -11.89 2.46
C CYS A 173 -12.40 -13.38 2.62
N ARG A 174 -11.46 -13.74 3.50
CA ARG A 174 -11.03 -15.12 3.73
C ARG A 174 -11.81 -15.81 4.84
N THR A 175 -12.34 -15.05 5.79
CA THR A 175 -13.14 -15.59 6.89
C THR A 175 -14.62 -15.73 6.56
N LEU A 176 -15.18 -14.87 5.70
CA LEU A 176 -16.60 -14.97 5.33
C LEU A 176 -17.00 -16.34 4.73
N PRO A 177 -16.21 -16.98 3.83
CA PRO A 177 -16.56 -18.30 3.32
C PRO A 177 -16.57 -19.42 4.37
N SER A 178 -15.76 -19.33 5.43
CA SER A 178 -15.75 -20.35 6.49
C SER A 178 -16.85 -20.13 7.53
N GLN A 179 -17.20 -18.87 7.81
CA GLN A 179 -18.32 -18.54 8.70
C GLN A 179 -19.69 -18.75 8.06
N TYR A 180 -19.79 -18.52 6.74
CA TYR A 180 -21.03 -18.61 5.99
C TYR A 180 -20.84 -19.46 4.72
N PRO A 181 -20.60 -20.79 4.85
CA PRO A 181 -20.30 -21.67 3.72
C PRO A 181 -21.43 -21.66 2.68
N ASP A 182 -22.68 -21.67 3.15
CA ASP A 182 -23.88 -21.78 2.33
C ASP A 182 -24.36 -20.46 1.72
N ARG A 183 -23.67 -19.34 1.99
CA ARG A 183 -24.06 -17.99 1.54
C ARG A 183 -23.03 -17.38 0.58
N PRO A 184 -23.00 -17.81 -0.70
CA PRO A 184 -22.06 -17.26 -1.69
C PRO A 184 -22.23 -15.76 -1.95
N GLU A 185 -23.41 -15.20 -1.68
CA GLU A 185 -23.70 -13.78 -1.76
C GLU A 185 -22.87 -12.94 -0.77
N LEU A 186 -22.40 -13.51 0.34
CA LEU A 186 -21.52 -12.83 1.31
C LEU A 186 -20.04 -12.86 0.91
N ARG A 187 -19.69 -13.52 -0.21
CA ARG A 187 -18.30 -13.60 -0.67
C ARG A 187 -17.88 -12.33 -1.43
N LEU A 188 -16.68 -11.83 -1.17
CA LEU A 188 -16.12 -10.65 -1.82
C LEU A 188 -14.62 -10.79 -2.04
N THR A 189 -14.09 -9.93 -2.90
CA THR A 189 -12.66 -9.79 -3.10
C THR A 189 -12.13 -8.58 -2.30
N PRO A 190 -10.86 -8.59 -1.85
CA PRO A 190 -10.29 -7.47 -1.10
C PRO A 190 -10.37 -6.15 -1.86
N GLU A 191 -10.25 -6.21 -3.19
CA GLU A 191 -10.38 -5.04 -4.07
C GLU A 191 -11.77 -4.41 -3.98
N THR A 192 -12.83 -5.18 -3.75
CA THR A 192 -14.20 -4.66 -3.57
C THR A 192 -14.28 -3.78 -2.32
N ILE A 193 -13.70 -4.23 -1.20
CA ILE A 193 -13.63 -3.44 0.03
C ILE A 193 -12.74 -2.21 -0.17
N TYR A 194 -11.57 -2.36 -0.81
CA TYR A 194 -10.69 -1.22 -1.09
C TYR A 194 -11.36 -0.16 -1.97
N GLN A 195 -12.05 -0.55 -3.03
CA GLN A 195 -12.78 0.39 -3.88
C GLN A 195 -13.87 1.10 -3.09
N ALA A 196 -14.60 0.39 -2.23
CA ALA A 196 -15.62 0.98 -1.38
C ALA A 196 -15.04 1.97 -0.35
N LEU A 197 -13.89 1.63 0.24
CA LEU A 197 -13.17 2.52 1.15
C LEU A 197 -12.61 3.74 0.41
N TYR A 198 -12.05 3.60 -0.79
CA TYR A 198 -11.44 4.71 -1.55
C TYR A 198 -12.45 5.60 -2.27
N ARG A 199 -13.66 5.08 -2.54
CA ARG A 199 -14.76 5.80 -3.20
C ARG A 199 -16.03 5.67 -2.36
N PRO A 200 -16.15 6.41 -1.23
CA PRO A 200 -17.31 6.31 -0.36
C PRO A 200 -18.63 6.60 -1.09
N ASP A 201 -18.59 7.52 -2.07
CA ASP A 201 -19.69 7.86 -2.98
C ASP A 201 -20.25 6.64 -3.75
N ARG A 202 -19.42 5.61 -3.96
CA ARG A 202 -19.79 4.38 -4.67
C ARG A 202 -19.86 3.15 -3.77
N GLY A 203 -19.23 3.21 -2.59
CA GLY A 203 -18.96 2.07 -1.73
C GLY A 203 -19.92 1.85 -0.58
N GLY A 204 -20.56 2.90 -0.08
CA GLY A 204 -21.47 2.83 1.06
C GLY A 204 -20.80 2.63 2.44
N LEU A 205 -19.52 2.26 2.50
CA LEU A 205 -18.77 2.16 3.75
C LEU A 205 -18.43 3.54 4.31
N THR A 206 -18.59 3.71 5.62
CA THR A 206 -18.30 4.96 6.30
C THR A 206 -16.85 4.95 6.81
N ARG A 207 -16.14 6.07 6.65
CA ARG A 207 -14.78 6.25 7.20
C ARG A 207 -14.80 6.82 8.63
N SER A 208 -15.85 6.55 9.41
CA SER A 208 -16.30 7.51 10.42
C SER A 208 -15.30 7.80 11.54
N ARG A 209 -14.50 6.87 12.08
CA ARG A 209 -13.73 7.21 13.31
C ARG A 209 -12.34 6.61 13.51
N LEU A 210 -11.88 5.66 12.68
CA LEU A 210 -10.55 5.04 12.82
C LEU A 210 -9.82 4.99 11.47
N PRO A 211 -8.48 4.97 11.44
CA PRO A 211 -7.76 4.56 10.25
C PRO A 211 -8.06 3.07 9.99
N LEU A 212 -9.17 2.80 9.27
CA LEU A 212 -9.65 1.45 8.89
C LEU A 212 -8.58 0.61 8.17
N LEU A 213 -7.53 1.25 7.68
CA LEU A 213 -6.35 0.61 7.11
C LEU A 213 -5.16 0.81 8.04
N ARG A 214 -4.41 -0.27 8.29
CA ARG A 214 -3.19 -0.35 9.13
C ARG A 214 -2.20 0.81 9.03
N THR A 215 -2.14 1.49 7.89
CA THR A 215 -1.19 2.61 7.67
C THR A 215 -1.84 4.00 7.67
N GLY A 216 -3.15 4.12 7.91
CA GLY A 216 -3.89 5.39 7.87
C GLY A 216 -3.86 6.09 6.50
N ARG A 217 -3.55 5.34 5.43
CA ARG A 217 -3.28 5.93 4.10
C ARG A 217 -4.58 6.11 3.33
N THR A 218 -4.70 7.27 2.71
CA THR A 218 -5.78 7.60 1.76
C THR A 218 -5.50 7.07 0.34
N TYR A 219 -4.24 6.74 0.02
CA TYR A 219 -3.81 6.25 -1.30
C TYR A 219 -2.76 5.12 -1.21
N ARG A 220 -2.74 4.25 -2.22
CA ARG A 220 -1.77 3.14 -2.36
C ARG A 220 -0.39 3.65 -2.79
N LYS A 221 0.67 3.24 -2.09
CA LYS A 221 2.06 3.48 -2.55
C LYS A 221 2.49 2.47 -3.62
N ARG A 222 3.29 2.91 -4.58
CA ARG A 222 4.09 2.02 -5.43
C ARG A 222 5.07 1.24 -4.55
N ARG A 223 5.22 -0.06 -4.80
CA ARG A 223 6.23 -0.91 -4.14
C ARG A 223 7.62 -0.38 -4.52
N ARG A 224 8.50 -0.22 -3.52
CA ARG A 224 9.93 0.04 -3.74
C ARG A 224 10.66 -1.30 -3.95
N SER A 225 11.76 -1.29 -4.71
CA SER A 225 12.61 -2.47 -4.92
C SER A 225 13.33 -2.87 -3.63
N ARG A 226 13.75 -4.15 -3.57
CA ARG A 226 14.24 -4.87 -2.38
C ARG A 226 15.71 -4.62 -2.02
N GLU A 227 16.40 -3.77 -2.77
CA GLU A 227 17.87 -3.62 -2.71
C GLU A 227 18.27 -2.49 -1.75
N GLN A 228 18.34 -2.77 -0.44
CA GLN A 228 19.06 -1.93 0.52
C GLN A 228 19.04 -2.59 1.92
N ARG A 229 19.92 -3.57 2.14
CA ARG A 229 20.33 -3.99 3.50
C ARG A 229 21.79 -4.46 3.47
N THR A 230 22.59 -4.00 4.42
CA THR A 230 24.00 -4.37 4.63
C THR A 230 24.14 -5.01 6.02
N PRO A 231 24.94 -6.07 6.20
CA PRO A 231 25.14 -6.71 7.51
C PRO A 231 26.48 -6.31 8.14
N ARG A 232 26.58 -6.39 9.48
CA ARG A 232 27.86 -6.52 10.24
C ARG A 232 27.66 -7.29 11.56
N PHE A 233 28.78 -7.81 12.06
CA PHE A 233 29.04 -8.98 12.91
C PHE A 233 29.05 -8.72 14.45
N THR A 234 29.19 -9.80 15.24
CA THR A 234 28.77 -10.00 16.66
C THR A 234 29.92 -10.46 17.58
N ASP A 235 29.77 -10.30 18.92
CA ASP A 235 30.38 -11.18 19.95
C ASP A 235 29.46 -11.34 21.20
N ARG A 236 29.59 -12.46 21.95
CA ARG A 236 28.53 -13.16 22.72
C ARG A 236 28.68 -13.24 24.25
N SER A 237 27.54 -13.32 24.94
CA SER A 237 27.17 -14.42 25.86
C SER A 237 25.64 -14.60 25.91
N GLN A 238 25.14 -15.86 25.92
CA GLN A 238 23.73 -16.28 25.75
C GLN A 238 23.03 -15.77 24.48
N SER A 239 23.51 -16.24 23.34
CA SER A 239 23.01 -15.81 22.04
C SER A 239 21.72 -16.53 21.66
N ILE A 240 20.89 -15.88 20.85
CA ILE A 240 19.71 -16.49 20.22
C ILE A 240 20.04 -17.76 19.41
N HIS A 241 21.28 -17.89 18.94
CA HIS A 241 21.75 -19.09 18.22
C HIS A 241 21.84 -20.33 19.12
N ASP A 242 21.87 -20.14 20.44
CA ASP A 242 21.91 -21.24 21.42
C ASP A 242 20.49 -21.67 21.83
N ARG A 243 19.44 -21.05 21.25
CA ARG A 243 18.03 -21.40 21.47
C ARG A 243 17.67 -22.70 20.73
N PRO A 244 16.88 -23.60 21.34
CA PRO A 244 16.46 -24.84 20.68
C PRO A 244 15.85 -24.61 19.29
N GLY A 245 16.23 -25.45 18.32
CA GLY A 245 15.77 -25.35 16.94
C GLY A 245 14.25 -25.35 16.79
N THR A 246 13.55 -26.04 17.71
CA THR A 246 12.08 -26.12 17.83
C THR A 246 11.38 -24.76 17.92
N ALA A 247 12.11 -23.72 18.34
CA ALA A 247 11.62 -22.35 18.34
C ALA A 247 11.58 -21.74 16.93
N GLU A 248 12.53 -22.08 16.05
CA GLU A 248 12.67 -21.47 14.73
C GLU A 248 11.69 -22.03 13.71
N ASP A 249 11.58 -23.35 13.66
CA ASP A 249 10.62 -24.14 12.88
C ASP A 249 9.18 -24.08 13.45
N ARG A 250 9.01 -23.60 14.70
CA ARG A 250 7.71 -23.31 15.35
C ARG A 250 6.86 -24.56 15.56
N ALA A 251 7.52 -25.72 15.60
CA ALA A 251 6.88 -27.01 15.74
C ALA A 251 6.31 -27.22 17.15
N LEU A 252 6.95 -26.64 18.17
CA LEU A 252 6.51 -26.75 19.56
C LEU A 252 6.01 -25.40 20.11
N PRO A 253 4.91 -25.40 20.86
CA PRO A 253 4.42 -24.20 21.49
C PRO A 253 5.23 -23.81 22.72
N GLY A 254 5.05 -22.56 23.16
CA GLY A 254 5.66 -22.06 24.41
C GLY A 254 7.02 -21.39 24.22
N HIS A 255 7.42 -21.17 22.97
CA HIS A 255 8.55 -20.30 22.63
C HIS A 255 8.03 -18.89 22.36
N TRP A 256 8.41 -17.92 23.19
CA TRP A 256 7.92 -16.55 23.13
C TRP A 256 8.97 -15.59 22.56
N GLU A 257 8.51 -14.56 21.86
CA GLU A 257 9.28 -13.36 21.52
C GLU A 257 8.79 -12.19 22.35
N GLY A 258 9.73 -11.40 22.86
CA GLY A 258 9.48 -10.27 23.72
C GLY A 258 10.01 -8.95 23.16
N ASP A 259 9.33 -7.85 23.47
CA ASP A 259 9.73 -6.49 23.09
C ASP A 259 9.04 -5.43 23.98
N LEU A 260 9.55 -4.20 23.96
CA LEU A 260 8.88 -3.04 24.52
C LEU A 260 8.30 -2.13 23.43
N ILE A 261 7.00 -1.86 23.53
CA ILE A 261 6.38 -0.75 22.81
C ILE A 261 6.59 0.53 23.62
N MET A 262 7.43 1.43 23.11
CA MET A 262 7.66 2.74 23.73
C MET A 262 6.58 3.76 23.34
N GLY A 263 6.16 4.56 24.33
CA GLY A 263 5.22 5.67 24.26
C GLY A 263 5.90 7.04 24.19
N ALA A 264 5.17 8.07 24.62
CA ALA A 264 5.61 9.46 24.61
C ALA A 264 6.96 9.66 25.31
N HIS A 265 7.87 10.36 24.65
CA HIS A 265 9.20 10.72 25.15
C HIS A 265 10.04 9.55 25.70
N ASN A 266 9.75 8.31 25.29
CA ASN A 266 10.33 7.08 25.83
C ASN A 266 10.14 6.93 27.36
N ARG A 267 9.12 7.55 27.94
CA ARG A 267 8.83 7.52 29.38
C ARG A 267 7.86 6.40 29.77
N THR A 268 6.91 6.10 28.90
CA THR A 268 5.92 5.03 29.10
C THR A 268 6.18 3.87 28.15
N ALA A 269 5.85 2.66 28.58
CA ALA A 269 6.11 1.44 27.84
C ALA A 269 5.01 0.40 28.08
N ILE A 270 4.83 -0.50 27.12
CA ILE A 270 4.03 -1.71 27.26
C ILE A 270 4.92 -2.88 26.85
N GLY A 271 5.00 -3.92 27.69
CA GLY A 271 5.68 -5.15 27.30
C GLY A 271 4.81 -5.95 26.35
N THR A 272 5.41 -6.52 25.32
CA THR A 272 4.72 -7.32 24.32
C THR A 272 5.35 -8.69 24.26
N LEU A 273 4.51 -9.72 24.35
CA LEU A 273 4.91 -11.12 24.25
C LEU A 273 4.11 -11.76 23.13
N VAL A 274 4.79 -12.47 22.22
CA VAL A 274 4.14 -13.19 21.13
C VAL A 274 4.62 -14.62 21.09
N GLU A 275 3.68 -15.56 21.21
CA GLU A 275 3.95 -16.99 21.11
C GLU A 275 4.24 -17.37 19.65
N ARG A 276 5.30 -18.16 19.42
CA ARG A 276 5.83 -18.36 18.06
C ARG A 276 5.03 -19.33 17.20
N THR A 277 4.25 -20.22 17.77
CA THR A 277 3.42 -21.18 17.01
C THR A 277 2.07 -20.58 16.66
N THR A 278 1.35 -20.06 17.64
CA THR A 278 -0.03 -19.56 17.56
C THR A 278 -0.13 -18.07 17.30
N ARG A 279 0.95 -17.30 17.49
CA ARG A 279 0.93 -15.82 17.44
C ARG A 279 0.06 -15.20 18.51
N TYR A 280 -0.23 -15.93 19.58
CA TYR A 280 -0.98 -15.41 20.70
C TYR A 280 -0.19 -14.28 21.36
N VAL A 281 -0.86 -13.15 21.56
CA VAL A 281 -0.26 -11.93 22.09
C VAL A 281 -0.68 -11.75 23.53
N LEU A 282 0.30 -11.49 24.40
CA LEU A 282 0.08 -10.99 25.74
C LEU A 282 0.69 -9.59 25.85
N LEU A 283 -0.01 -8.70 26.55
CA LEU A 283 0.45 -7.35 26.83
C LEU A 283 0.73 -7.21 28.32
N VAL A 284 1.93 -6.76 28.66
CA VAL A 284 2.37 -6.54 30.04
C VAL A 284 2.20 -5.06 30.35
N HIS A 285 1.29 -4.77 31.28
CA HIS A 285 1.00 -3.40 31.72
C HIS A 285 2.11 -2.88 32.65
N LEU A 286 2.67 -1.69 32.33
CA LEU A 286 3.79 -1.07 33.05
C LEU A 286 3.44 0.36 33.49
N PRO A 287 2.54 0.54 34.49
CA PRO A 287 2.05 1.85 34.89
C PRO A 287 3.14 2.74 35.51
N GLN A 288 4.18 2.13 36.10
CA GLN A 288 5.27 2.81 36.79
C GLN A 288 6.52 2.95 35.91
N GLY A 289 6.41 2.68 34.60
CA GLY A 289 7.50 2.77 33.63
C GLY A 289 8.38 1.52 33.55
N ARG A 290 9.56 1.67 32.94
CA ARG A 290 10.43 0.57 32.49
C ARG A 290 11.54 0.16 33.46
N ASN A 291 11.39 0.40 34.76
CA ASN A 291 12.40 -0.05 35.74
C ASN A 291 12.56 -1.58 35.64
N ALA A 292 13.80 -2.07 35.51
CA ALA A 292 14.09 -3.48 35.33
C ALA A 292 13.48 -4.38 36.43
N ALA A 293 13.40 -3.91 37.67
CA ALA A 293 12.77 -4.66 38.77
C ALA A 293 11.24 -4.76 38.58
N HIS A 294 10.58 -3.62 38.34
CA HIS A 294 9.14 -3.56 38.13
C HIS A 294 8.71 -4.37 36.90
N PHE A 295 9.46 -4.23 35.81
CA PHE A 295 9.23 -4.95 34.57
C PHE A 295 9.40 -6.47 34.77
N ARG A 296 10.47 -6.90 35.45
CA ARG A 296 10.67 -8.31 35.83
C ARG A 296 9.47 -8.84 36.61
N ASP A 297 8.99 -8.15 37.64
CA ASP A 297 7.88 -8.61 38.49
C ASP A 297 6.58 -8.78 37.70
N ARG A 298 6.28 -7.82 36.83
CA ARG A 298 5.12 -7.91 35.93
C ARG A 298 5.27 -9.04 34.91
N LEU A 299 6.47 -9.26 34.41
CA LEU A 299 6.75 -10.34 33.48
C LEU A 299 6.64 -11.72 34.15
N ILE A 300 7.18 -11.89 35.36
CA ILE A 300 7.04 -13.12 36.17
C ILE A 300 5.56 -13.39 36.42
N THR A 301 4.79 -12.38 36.84
CA THR A 301 3.35 -12.53 37.09
C THR A 301 2.62 -13.01 35.83
N THR A 302 2.93 -12.40 34.68
CA THR A 302 2.31 -12.75 33.39
C THR A 302 2.67 -14.18 32.95
N PHE A 303 3.96 -14.54 33.03
CA PHE A 303 4.41 -15.89 32.64
C PHE A 303 3.91 -16.96 33.60
N SER A 304 3.88 -16.70 34.90
CA SER A 304 3.47 -17.71 35.90
C SER A 304 1.99 -18.09 35.77
N ALA A 305 1.16 -17.24 35.17
CA ALA A 305 -0.22 -17.58 34.83
C ALA A 305 -0.34 -18.58 33.67
N LEU A 306 0.74 -18.83 32.92
CA LEU A 306 0.77 -19.79 31.83
C LEU A 306 1.09 -21.21 32.35
N PRO A 307 0.46 -22.25 31.77
CA PRO A 307 0.84 -23.64 32.03
C PRO A 307 2.35 -23.87 31.77
N ALA A 308 2.97 -24.74 32.55
CA ALA A 308 4.41 -25.01 32.46
C ALA A 308 4.83 -25.47 31.04
N GLY A 309 4.00 -26.28 30.38
CA GLY A 309 4.23 -26.72 29.00
C GLY A 309 4.33 -25.60 27.98
N LEU A 310 3.77 -24.42 28.27
CA LEU A 310 3.80 -23.24 27.40
C LEU A 310 4.88 -22.21 27.80
N ARG A 311 5.81 -22.59 28.68
CA ARG A 311 6.90 -21.74 29.20
C ARG A 311 8.29 -22.24 28.79
N GLN A 312 8.46 -22.57 27.51
CA GLN A 312 9.68 -23.22 27.02
C GLN A 312 10.88 -22.25 26.90
N SER A 313 10.66 -21.03 26.40
CA SER A 313 11.74 -20.02 26.32
C SER A 313 11.19 -18.63 26.01
N LEU A 314 11.98 -17.60 26.34
CA LEU A 314 11.70 -16.22 25.96
C LEU A 314 12.91 -15.64 25.18
N ALA A 315 12.67 -15.06 24.01
CA ALA A 315 13.69 -14.28 23.30
C ALA A 315 13.44 -12.77 23.46
N TRP A 316 14.47 -12.01 23.81
CA TRP A 316 14.41 -10.56 23.97
C TRP A 316 15.57 -9.87 23.26
N ASP A 317 15.49 -8.55 23.05
CA ASP A 317 16.69 -7.79 22.67
C ASP A 317 17.58 -7.49 23.88
N GLN A 318 18.75 -6.89 23.64
CA GLN A 318 19.70 -6.57 24.70
C GLN A 318 19.34 -5.28 25.46
N GLY A 319 18.04 -4.99 25.60
CA GLY A 319 17.55 -3.86 26.36
C GLY A 319 17.88 -3.96 27.86
N VAL A 320 18.17 -2.81 28.48
CA VAL A 320 18.53 -2.71 29.90
C VAL A 320 17.40 -3.16 30.84
N GLU A 321 16.16 -3.18 30.37
CA GLU A 321 15.01 -3.71 31.09
C GLU A 321 15.16 -5.19 31.44
N MET A 322 15.94 -5.95 30.65
CA MET A 322 16.24 -7.36 30.87
C MET A 322 17.52 -7.58 31.70
N GLY A 323 18.05 -6.54 32.35
CA GLY A 323 19.23 -6.65 33.22
C GLY A 323 19.07 -7.65 34.37
N ARG A 324 17.84 -7.99 34.76
CA ARG A 324 17.51 -8.96 35.83
C ARG A 324 16.90 -10.27 35.31
N HIS A 325 17.19 -10.66 34.06
CA HIS A 325 16.64 -11.87 33.44
C HIS A 325 16.97 -13.17 34.20
N ALA A 326 18.13 -13.25 34.87
CA ALA A 326 18.48 -14.43 35.67
C ALA A 326 17.46 -14.71 36.78
N GLU A 327 16.92 -13.66 37.40
CA GLU A 327 15.89 -13.77 38.44
C GLU A 327 14.53 -14.16 37.85
N PHE A 328 14.22 -13.70 36.63
CA PHE A 328 13.06 -14.17 35.88
C PHE A 328 13.17 -15.67 35.56
N THR A 329 14.32 -16.13 35.07
CA THR A 329 14.57 -17.55 34.78
C THR A 329 14.44 -18.39 36.04
N ALA A 330 15.00 -17.93 37.17
CA ALA A 330 14.89 -18.63 38.44
C ALA A 330 13.43 -18.76 38.92
N ALA A 331 12.62 -17.70 38.76
CA ALA A 331 11.24 -17.69 39.22
C ALA A 331 10.28 -18.49 38.31
N THR A 332 10.54 -18.54 37.01
CA THR A 332 9.59 -19.09 36.02
C THR A 332 10.06 -20.40 35.37
N SER A 333 11.30 -20.80 35.65
CA SER A 333 12.02 -21.89 34.97
C SER A 333 12.09 -21.73 33.44
N THR A 334 11.90 -20.50 32.94
CA THR A 334 11.91 -20.19 31.51
C THR A 334 13.25 -19.58 31.10
N PRO A 335 14.07 -20.24 30.25
CA PRO A 335 15.33 -19.67 29.78
C PRO A 335 15.10 -18.45 28.89
N VAL A 336 15.93 -17.42 29.09
CA VAL A 336 15.92 -16.18 28.30
C VAL A 336 17.10 -16.18 27.34
N TYR A 337 16.84 -15.85 26.07
CA TYR A 337 17.84 -15.76 25.01
C TYR A 337 17.87 -14.35 24.43
N PHE A 338 19.06 -13.83 24.15
CA PHE A 338 19.22 -12.48 23.63
C PHE A 338 19.52 -12.46 22.14
N CYS A 339 18.78 -11.61 21.41
CA CYS A 339 19.03 -11.36 20.00
C CYS A 339 20.33 -10.58 19.82
N ASP A 340 20.93 -10.75 18.64
CA ASP A 340 22.14 -10.02 18.28
C ASP A 340 21.82 -8.52 18.14
N PRO A 341 22.76 -7.62 18.48
CA PRO A 341 22.59 -6.19 18.26
C PRO A 341 22.21 -5.88 16.81
N ALA A 342 21.35 -4.88 16.63
CA ALA A 342 20.88 -4.42 15.31
C ALA A 342 20.25 -5.51 14.42
N SER A 343 19.77 -6.61 15.01
CA SER A 343 19.19 -7.76 14.29
C SER A 343 17.70 -7.98 14.56
N PRO A 344 16.82 -6.98 14.29
CA PRO A 344 15.39 -7.06 14.62
C PRO A 344 14.65 -8.21 13.89
N TRP A 345 15.19 -8.72 12.78
CA TRP A 345 14.60 -9.84 12.04
C TRP A 345 14.58 -11.15 12.84
N GLN A 346 15.44 -11.28 13.86
CA GLN A 346 15.45 -12.42 14.79
C GLN A 346 14.19 -12.43 15.70
N ARG A 347 13.47 -11.31 15.78
CA ARG A 347 12.15 -11.17 16.44
C ARG A 347 11.08 -10.71 15.45
N GLY A 348 11.07 -11.31 14.26
CA GLY A 348 10.16 -10.91 13.17
C GLY A 348 8.68 -11.03 13.53
N SER A 349 8.31 -11.89 14.49
CA SER A 349 6.94 -12.05 14.96
C SER A 349 6.52 -10.85 15.81
N ASN A 350 7.39 -10.42 16.72
CA ASN A 350 7.18 -9.20 17.51
C ASN A 350 7.20 -7.96 16.64
N GLU A 351 8.12 -7.81 15.68
CA GLU A 351 8.15 -6.63 14.82
C GLU A 351 6.82 -6.46 14.05
N ASN A 352 6.30 -7.55 13.48
CA ASN A 352 5.01 -7.50 12.78
C ASN A 352 3.85 -7.21 13.75
N THR A 353 3.83 -7.84 14.92
CA THR A 353 2.78 -7.68 15.92
C THR A 353 2.77 -6.28 16.53
N ASN A 354 3.94 -5.73 16.83
CA ASN A 354 4.09 -4.35 17.27
C ASN A 354 3.56 -3.39 16.21
N GLY A 355 3.83 -3.65 14.94
CA GLY A 355 3.22 -2.91 13.83
C GLY A 355 1.69 -3.04 13.71
N LEU A 356 1.05 -4.00 14.37
CA LEU A 356 -0.42 -4.09 14.50
C LEU A 356 -0.90 -3.36 15.76
N LEU A 357 -0.21 -3.55 16.88
CA LEU A 357 -0.48 -2.89 18.15
C LEU A 357 -0.41 -1.36 18.03
N ARG A 358 0.39 -0.81 17.11
CA ARG A 358 0.40 0.63 16.80
C ARG A 358 -0.93 1.19 16.25
N GLN A 359 -1.91 0.35 15.91
CA GLN A 359 -3.29 0.79 15.60
C GLN A 359 -4.09 1.14 16.87
N TYR A 360 -3.66 0.64 18.02
CA TYR A 360 -4.25 0.88 19.34
C TYR A 360 -3.39 1.84 20.17
N PHE A 361 -2.07 1.71 20.03
CA PHE A 361 -1.05 2.47 20.75
C PHE A 361 -0.17 3.28 19.77
N PRO A 362 -0.67 4.42 19.23
CA PRO A 362 0.07 5.24 18.29
C PRO A 362 1.49 5.56 18.76
N LYS A 363 2.40 5.80 17.82
CA LYS A 363 3.75 6.22 18.19
C LYS A 363 3.70 7.55 18.94
N SER A 364 4.51 7.65 19.98
CA SER A 364 4.62 8.86 20.82
C SER A 364 3.34 9.23 21.58
N SER A 365 2.32 8.37 21.63
CA SER A 365 1.20 8.56 22.56
C SER A 365 1.63 8.23 23.98
N ASP A 366 1.03 8.89 24.96
CA ASP A 366 1.21 8.49 26.35
C ASP A 366 0.52 7.13 26.57
N LEU A 367 1.29 6.11 26.98
CA LEU A 367 0.76 4.78 27.24
C LEU A 367 0.24 4.60 28.67
N SER A 368 0.55 5.53 29.59
CA SER A 368 0.08 5.46 30.98
C SER A 368 -1.43 5.65 31.12
N MET A 369 -2.08 6.24 30.10
CA MET A 369 -3.53 6.41 30.05
C MET A 369 -4.30 5.09 29.85
N HIS A 370 -3.62 4.01 29.46
CA HIS A 370 -4.24 2.71 29.24
C HIS A 370 -4.15 1.88 30.50
N THR A 371 -5.30 1.34 30.91
CA THR A 371 -5.41 0.44 32.05
C THR A 371 -5.01 -0.99 31.68
N ALA A 372 -4.85 -1.86 32.68
CA ALA A 372 -4.65 -3.29 32.43
C ALA A 372 -5.84 -3.90 31.66
N GLU A 373 -7.06 -3.43 31.93
CA GLU A 373 -8.29 -3.87 31.24
C GLU A 373 -8.28 -3.46 29.76
N ASP A 374 -7.85 -2.23 29.45
CA ASP A 374 -7.69 -1.77 28.07
C ASP A 374 -6.71 -2.66 27.30
N LEU A 375 -5.57 -3.00 27.93
CA LEU A 375 -4.57 -3.89 27.33
C LEU A 375 -5.14 -5.29 27.08
N THR A 376 -5.89 -5.84 28.02
CA THR A 376 -6.56 -7.13 27.86
C THR A 376 -7.59 -7.10 26.72
N ALA A 377 -8.38 -6.03 26.61
CA ALA A 377 -9.34 -5.85 25.53
C ALA A 377 -8.64 -5.78 24.16
N VAL A 378 -7.55 -5.02 24.07
CA VAL A 378 -6.73 -4.91 22.85
C VAL A 378 -6.10 -6.25 22.47
N ALA A 379 -5.54 -6.98 23.44
CA ALA A 379 -4.98 -8.31 23.20
C ALA A 379 -6.05 -9.28 22.71
N THR A 380 -7.24 -9.25 23.31
CA THR A 380 -8.39 -10.08 22.92
C THR A 380 -8.83 -9.79 21.49
N GLU A 381 -9.02 -8.51 21.13
CA GLU A 381 -9.36 -8.12 19.76
C GLU A 381 -8.28 -8.60 18.77
N LEU A 382 -7.00 -8.43 19.12
CA LEU A 382 -5.89 -8.83 18.26
C LEU A 382 -5.73 -10.35 18.11
N ASN A 383 -6.02 -11.11 19.16
CA ASN A 383 -5.97 -12.57 19.20
C ASN A 383 -7.18 -13.22 18.53
N ASN A 384 -8.29 -12.49 18.38
CA ASN A 384 -9.46 -12.92 17.62
C ASN A 384 -9.40 -12.58 16.13
N ARG A 385 -8.30 -11.94 15.68
CA ARG A 385 -8.09 -11.65 14.26
C ARG A 385 -7.45 -12.84 13.52
N PRO A 386 -8.02 -13.31 12.41
CA PRO A 386 -7.53 -14.47 11.66
C PRO A 386 -6.17 -14.19 11.03
N ARG A 387 -5.26 -15.15 11.05
CA ARG A 387 -3.90 -14.98 10.52
C ARG A 387 -3.66 -15.88 9.33
N LYS A 388 -3.20 -15.30 8.22
CA LYS A 388 -2.83 -16.05 7.01
C LYS A 388 -1.79 -17.16 7.28
N ILE A 389 -0.88 -16.93 8.22
CA ILE A 389 0.15 -17.92 8.59
C ILE A 389 -0.41 -19.11 9.38
N LEU A 390 -1.63 -18.99 9.91
CA LEU A 390 -2.35 -20.02 10.65
C LEU A 390 -3.52 -20.56 9.81
N ASP A 391 -3.41 -20.49 8.49
CA ASP A 391 -4.48 -20.86 7.55
C ASP A 391 -5.82 -20.19 7.83
N TRP A 392 -5.76 -18.94 8.30
CA TRP A 392 -6.90 -18.10 8.67
C TRP A 392 -7.60 -18.45 9.98
N ASP A 393 -7.07 -19.38 10.78
CA ASP A 393 -7.46 -19.49 12.18
C ASP A 393 -7.01 -18.25 12.98
N THR A 394 -7.71 -18.00 14.09
CA THR A 394 -7.32 -16.96 15.04
C THR A 394 -6.25 -17.48 16.01
N PRO A 395 -5.32 -16.62 16.47
CA PRO A 395 -4.40 -16.97 17.54
C PRO A 395 -5.11 -17.52 18.78
N ALA A 396 -6.25 -16.94 19.15
CA ALA A 396 -7.06 -17.42 20.27
C ALA A 396 -7.55 -18.85 20.08
N GLN A 397 -8.07 -19.20 18.89
CA GLN A 397 -8.50 -20.57 18.58
C GLN A 397 -7.34 -21.56 18.67
N ARG A 398 -6.19 -21.22 18.08
CA ARG A 398 -5.00 -22.09 18.11
C ARG A 398 -4.47 -22.25 19.53
N PHE A 399 -4.38 -21.16 20.28
CA PHE A 399 -3.91 -21.19 21.66
C PHE A 399 -4.85 -21.96 22.59
N THR A 400 -6.17 -21.82 22.40
CA THR A 400 -7.16 -22.59 23.17
C THR A 400 -7.05 -24.09 22.92
N ARG A 401 -6.83 -24.51 21.66
CA ARG A 401 -6.58 -25.93 21.34
C ARG A 401 -5.34 -26.46 22.07
N LEU A 402 -4.26 -25.69 22.10
CA LEU A 402 -3.05 -26.06 22.83
C LEU A 402 -3.26 -26.13 24.35
N LEU A 403 -4.04 -25.20 24.91
CA LEU A 403 -4.39 -25.24 26.33
C LEU A 403 -5.20 -26.49 26.68
N ALA A 404 -6.11 -26.92 25.80
CA ALA A 404 -6.87 -28.15 25.97
C ALA A 404 -6.02 -29.42 25.82
N GLU A 405 -4.96 -29.38 25.02
CA GLU A 405 -4.01 -30.49 24.85
C GLU A 405 -2.97 -30.56 25.99
N ALA A 406 -2.74 -29.46 26.70
CA ALA A 406 -1.76 -29.33 27.79
C ALA A 406 -2.37 -29.43 29.20
N ALA A 407 -3.70 -29.43 29.30
CA ALA A 407 -4.47 -29.70 30.52
C ALA A 407 -4.78 -31.19 30.62
#